data_AF-A0A091QUV2-F1
#
_entry.id   AF-A0A091QUV2-F1
#
_cell.length_a   1.000
_cell.length_b   1.000
_cell.length_c   1.000
_cell.angle_alpha   90.00
_cell.angle_beta   90.00
_cell.angle_gamma   90.00
#
_symmetry.space_group_name_H-M   'P 1'
#
loop_
_entity.id
_entity.type
_entity.pdbx_description
1 polymer ?
#
loop_
_entity_poly.entity_id
_entity_poly.type
_entity_poly.pdbx_seq_one_letter_code
_entity_poly.pdbx_strand_id
1 'polypeptide(L)'
;MQRRQGRVNTGLLLLLFQISQVGLQNIPSVTLGVLVLNIFLFLNPVRPLPEVCISVNEGFYRKNWQRLLLSPVHHADDWHLYYNMISMLWKGMMLEKKLKSMWFAYIIAVFSVLTGVVYMVLEFMLVKILDDPSYGMNCAVGFSGVLFALKVLNNHYNPGRVNSVFGLQIPSKYACWVELVAIHLISPGTSFAGHLAGILVGLMYTMGPLKKIMKACTGI
;
A
#
# COMPACT_ATOMS: atom_id res chain seq x y z
N MET A 1 -26.09 6.71 -2.47
CA MET A 1 -26.67 6.35 -1.15
C MET A 1 -25.93 7.10 -0.05
N GLN A 2 -26.70 7.79 0.79
CA GLN A 2 -26.38 8.63 1.96
C GLN A 2 -24.93 8.65 2.49
N ARG A 3 -24.31 9.83 2.35
CA ARG A 3 -23.19 10.29 3.20
C ARG A 3 -23.74 10.44 4.62
N ARG A 4 -23.59 9.42 5.46
CA ARG A 4 -23.98 9.45 6.88
C ARG A 4 -23.17 10.53 7.61
N GLN A 5 -23.71 11.74 7.70
CA GLN A 5 -23.38 12.72 8.71
C GLN A 5 -23.71 12.11 10.08
N GLY A 6 -22.70 11.84 10.90
CA GLY A 6 -22.89 11.40 12.30
C GLY A 6 -22.09 10.19 12.78
N ARG A 7 -21.22 9.59 11.95
CA ARG A 7 -20.32 8.53 12.43
C ARG A 7 -19.00 9.17 12.87
N VAL A 8 -18.67 9.04 14.16
CA VAL A 8 -17.35 9.42 14.68
C VAL A 8 -16.29 8.60 13.95
N ASN A 9 -15.32 9.24 13.31
CA ASN A 9 -14.22 8.58 12.60
C ASN A 9 -13.19 8.07 13.62
N THR A 10 -13.55 7.00 14.34
CA THR A 10 -12.73 6.44 15.42
C THR A 10 -11.35 6.01 14.93
N GLY A 11 -11.24 5.44 13.72
CA GLY A 11 -9.97 5.06 13.13
C GLY A 11 -9.06 6.27 12.89
N LEU A 12 -9.62 7.37 12.37
CA LEU A 12 -8.88 8.62 12.18
C LEU A 12 -8.44 9.24 13.52
N LEU A 13 -9.31 9.25 14.53
CA LEU A 13 -8.96 9.76 15.86
C LEU A 13 -7.82 8.95 16.50
N LEU A 14 -7.87 7.63 16.39
CA LEU A 14 -6.80 6.75 16.87
C LEU A 14 -5.50 6.97 16.09
N LEU A 15 -5.57 7.20 14.78
CA LEU A 15 -4.39 7.51 13.97
C LEU A 15 -3.73 8.81 14.43
N LEU A 16 -4.53 9.87 14.63
CA LEU A 16 -4.03 11.16 15.12
C LEU A 16 -3.44 11.04 16.53
N PHE A 17 -4.08 10.26 17.39
CA PHE A 17 -3.55 9.93 18.70
C PHE A 17 -2.17 9.25 18.58
N GLN A 18 -2.03 8.22 17.75
CA GLN A 18 -0.73 7.54 17.56
C GLN A 18 0.35 8.46 16.97
N ILE A 19 0.00 9.33 16.00
CA ILE A 19 0.93 10.32 15.46
C ILE A 19 1.38 11.28 16.57
N SER A 20 0.47 11.72 17.45
CA SER A 20 0.81 12.58 18.58
C SER A 20 1.73 11.89 19.60
N GLN A 21 1.51 10.60 19.87
CA GLN A 21 2.37 9.80 20.76
C GLN A 21 3.78 9.63 20.21
N VAL A 22 3.94 9.51 18.90
CA VAL A 22 5.26 9.49 18.24
C VAL A 22 5.90 10.88 18.24
N GLY A 23 5.11 11.94 18.06
CA GLY A 23 5.57 13.32 17.95
C GLY A 23 6.04 13.65 16.53
N LEU A 24 5.53 14.75 15.96
CA LEU A 24 5.78 15.14 14.56
C LEU A 24 7.27 15.32 14.24
N GLN A 25 8.06 15.81 15.19
CA GLN A 25 9.50 16.00 15.09
C GLN A 25 10.29 14.68 14.92
N ASN A 26 9.71 13.54 15.32
CA ASN A 26 10.35 12.23 15.23
C ASN A 26 10.03 11.53 13.90
N ILE A 27 9.06 12.04 13.14
CA ILE A 27 8.60 11.49 11.87
C ILE A 27 9.39 12.13 10.74
N PRO A 28 10.14 11.35 9.94
CA PRO A 28 10.85 11.87 8.77
C PRO A 28 9.91 12.54 7.74
N SER A 29 10.43 13.49 6.98
CA SER A 29 9.62 14.43 6.18
C SER A 29 8.78 13.77 5.09
N VAL A 30 9.31 12.76 4.39
CA VAL A 30 8.56 12.07 3.33
C VAL A 30 7.47 11.19 3.93
N THR A 31 7.79 10.49 5.01
CA THR A 31 6.83 9.68 5.78
C THR A 31 5.68 10.57 6.27
N LEU A 32 5.98 11.72 6.87
CA LEU A 32 4.97 12.68 7.30
C LEU A 32 4.14 13.20 6.12
N GLY A 33 4.78 13.55 5.00
CA GLY A 33 4.10 14.00 3.78
C GLY A 33 3.12 12.97 3.23
N VAL A 34 3.50 11.68 3.21
CA VAL A 34 2.61 10.58 2.79
C VAL A 34 1.44 10.41 3.75
N LEU A 35 1.66 10.49 5.07
CA LEU A 35 0.59 10.41 6.07
C LEU A 35 -0.42 11.56 5.87
N VAL A 36 0.08 12.80 5.77
CA VAL A 36 -0.74 13.99 5.57
C VAL A 36 -1.53 13.90 4.27
N LEU A 37 -0.89 13.50 3.16
CA LEU A 37 -1.55 13.37 1.86
C LEU A 37 -2.73 12.38 1.92
N ASN A 38 -2.52 11.20 2.52
CA ASN A 38 -3.56 10.17 2.61
C ASN A 38 -4.70 10.58 3.55
N ILE A 39 -4.39 11.22 4.69
CA ILE A 39 -5.42 11.76 5.59
C ILE A 39 -6.21 12.87 4.89
N PHE A 40 -5.54 13.78 4.19
CA PHE A 40 -6.17 14.87 3.47
C PHE A 40 -7.11 14.35 2.38
N LEU A 41 -6.65 13.40 1.55
CA LEU A 41 -7.45 12.81 0.48
C LEU A 41 -8.58 11.91 0.99
N PHE A 42 -8.44 11.32 2.17
CA PHE A 42 -9.56 10.64 2.82
C PHE A 42 -10.67 11.61 3.24
N LEU A 43 -10.31 12.77 3.79
CA LEU A 43 -11.27 13.80 4.18
C LEU A 43 -11.85 14.56 2.97
N ASN A 44 -11.04 14.73 1.93
CA ASN A 44 -11.34 15.47 0.71
C ASN A 44 -11.08 14.59 -0.52
N PRO A 45 -11.91 13.55 -0.75
CA PRO A 45 -11.70 12.63 -1.87
C PRO A 45 -11.85 13.37 -3.20
N VAL A 46 -10.90 13.15 -4.11
CA VAL A 46 -10.91 13.77 -5.44
C VAL A 46 -12.11 13.29 -6.25
N ARG A 47 -12.45 12.00 -6.11
CA ARG A 47 -13.59 11.36 -6.74
C ARG A 47 -14.16 10.24 -5.85
N PRO A 48 -15.40 9.78 -6.11
CA PRO A 48 -15.97 8.62 -5.44
C PRO A 48 -15.13 7.34 -5.64
N LEU A 49 -15.16 6.43 -4.67
CA LEU A 49 -14.39 5.16 -4.70
C LEU A 49 -14.53 4.35 -6.01
N PRO A 50 -15.73 4.18 -6.60
CA PRO A 50 -15.88 3.44 -7.86
C PRO A 50 -15.16 4.08 -9.05
N GLU A 51 -14.86 5.37 -9.00
CA GLU A 51 -14.16 6.11 -10.07
C GLU A 51 -12.63 6.11 -9.91
N VAL A 52 -12.11 5.74 -8.74
CA VAL A 52 -10.67 5.76 -8.44
C VAL A 52 -10.06 4.38 -8.26
N CYS A 53 -10.88 3.37 -7.94
CA CYS A 53 -10.36 2.03 -7.75
C CYS A 53 -9.79 1.45 -9.04
N ILE A 54 -8.79 0.61 -8.91
CA ILE A 54 -8.17 -0.05 -10.05
C ILE A 54 -8.83 -1.41 -10.28
N SER A 55 -9.10 -1.73 -11.54
CA SER A 55 -9.61 -3.02 -12.02
C SER A 55 -9.09 -3.27 -13.43
N VAL A 56 -9.16 -4.51 -13.91
CA VAL A 56 -8.78 -4.85 -15.29
C VAL A 56 -9.70 -4.12 -16.28
N ASN A 57 -11.00 -4.09 -16.03
CA ASN A 57 -11.96 -3.45 -16.93
C ASN A 57 -11.73 -1.95 -17.08
N GLU A 58 -11.46 -1.26 -15.98
CA GLU A 58 -11.22 0.17 -16.03
C GLU A 58 -9.82 0.53 -16.54
N GLY A 59 -8.80 -0.22 -16.12
CA GLY A 59 -7.41 0.06 -16.50
C GLY A 59 -7.06 -0.42 -17.89
N PHE A 60 -7.31 -1.69 -18.21
CA PHE A 60 -6.90 -2.31 -19.48
C PHE A 60 -7.87 -1.99 -20.62
N TYR A 61 -9.16 -2.26 -20.45
CA TYR A 61 -10.14 -2.12 -21.53
C TYR A 61 -10.58 -0.66 -21.75
N ARG A 62 -10.86 0.07 -20.67
CA ARG A 62 -11.28 1.49 -20.73
C ARG A 62 -10.12 2.48 -20.70
N LYS A 63 -8.87 2.01 -20.52
CA LYS A 63 -7.64 2.84 -20.55
C LYS A 63 -7.67 3.98 -19.53
N ASN A 64 -8.35 3.81 -18.40
CA ASN A 64 -8.42 4.82 -17.34
C ASN A 64 -7.20 4.71 -16.41
N TRP A 65 -6.04 5.09 -16.94
CA TRP A 65 -4.75 4.97 -16.25
C TRP A 65 -4.59 5.89 -15.04
N GLN A 66 -5.43 6.93 -14.92
CA GLN A 66 -5.41 7.84 -13.75
C GLN A 66 -5.67 7.08 -12.44
N ARG A 67 -6.40 5.96 -12.50
CA ARG A 67 -6.66 5.07 -11.37
C ARG A 67 -5.38 4.48 -10.76
N LEU A 68 -4.29 4.34 -11.52
CA LEU A 68 -2.98 3.91 -10.99
C LEU A 68 -2.41 4.89 -9.97
N LEU A 69 -2.71 6.19 -10.11
CA LEU A 69 -2.24 7.24 -9.20
C LEU A 69 -3.23 7.48 -8.06
N LEU A 70 -4.54 7.39 -8.34
CA LEU A 70 -5.58 7.70 -7.37
C LEU A 70 -5.88 6.54 -6.41
N SER A 71 -5.86 5.29 -6.90
CA SER A 71 -6.21 4.11 -6.10
C SER A 71 -5.37 3.97 -4.82
N PRO A 72 -4.03 4.12 -4.85
CA PRO A 72 -3.22 3.94 -3.64
C PRO A 72 -3.51 4.94 -2.53
N VAL A 73 -4.05 6.13 -2.86
CA VAL A 73 -4.27 7.23 -1.93
C VAL A 73 -5.73 7.42 -1.51
N HIS A 74 -6.65 6.61 -2.03
CA HIS A 74 -8.05 6.57 -1.59
C HIS A 74 -8.29 5.36 -0.69
N HIS A 75 -9.09 5.55 0.35
CA HIS A 75 -9.40 4.51 1.34
C HIS A 75 -10.91 4.34 1.48
N ALA A 76 -11.32 3.09 1.67
CA ALA A 76 -12.74 2.71 1.72
C ALA A 76 -13.46 3.25 2.96
N ASP A 77 -12.77 3.26 4.10
CA ASP A 77 -13.29 3.65 5.40
C ASP A 77 -12.14 4.11 6.34
N ASP A 78 -12.49 4.59 7.53
CA ASP A 78 -11.55 5.16 8.50
C ASP A 78 -10.63 4.10 9.15
N TRP A 79 -11.09 2.87 9.32
CA TRP A 79 -10.26 1.77 9.79
C TRP A 79 -9.26 1.32 8.73
N HIS A 80 -9.70 1.26 7.46
CA HIS A 80 -8.83 0.99 6.34
C HIS A 80 -7.71 2.05 6.25
N LEU A 81 -8.03 3.34 6.39
CA LEU A 81 -7.02 4.40 6.50
C LEU A 81 -6.09 4.18 7.70
N TYR A 82 -6.66 3.95 8.89
CA TYR A 82 -5.90 3.78 10.13
C TYR A 82 -4.82 2.69 10.00
N TYR A 83 -5.20 1.47 9.59
CA TYR A 83 -4.26 0.35 9.49
C TYR A 83 -3.18 0.58 8.44
N ASN A 84 -3.53 1.22 7.32
CA ASN A 84 -2.55 1.59 6.30
C ASN A 84 -1.55 2.61 6.84
N MET A 85 -2.05 3.68 7.47
CA MET A 85 -1.21 4.79 7.88
C MET A 85 -0.37 4.48 9.12
N ILE A 86 -0.85 3.67 10.07
CA ILE A 86 0.02 3.21 11.17
C ILE A 86 1.14 2.31 10.66
N SER A 87 0.84 1.43 9.70
CA SER A 87 1.84 0.58 9.04
C SER A 87 2.85 1.42 8.25
N MET A 88 2.39 2.47 7.56
CA MET A 88 3.25 3.45 6.88
C MET A 88 4.15 4.19 7.86
N LEU A 89 3.60 4.66 9.00
CA LEU A 89 4.36 5.39 10.01
C LEU A 89 5.57 4.59 10.50
N TRP A 90 5.36 3.34 10.94
CA TRP A 90 6.45 2.50 11.43
C TRP A 90 7.47 2.12 10.35
N LYS A 91 7.00 1.71 9.16
CA LYS A 91 7.88 1.33 8.04
C LYS A 91 8.65 2.53 7.49
N GLY A 92 7.97 3.66 7.33
CA GLY A 92 8.53 4.91 6.83
C GLY A 92 9.60 5.46 7.76
N MET A 93 9.35 5.54 9.06
CA MET A 93 10.38 5.97 10.03
C MET A 93 11.66 5.14 9.95
N MET A 94 11.55 3.83 9.74
CA MET A 94 12.69 2.92 9.66
C MET A 94 13.41 3.00 8.31
N LEU A 95 12.66 2.99 7.21
CA LEU A 95 13.19 2.97 5.86
C LEU A 95 13.74 4.32 5.43
N GLU A 96 13.05 5.43 5.72
CA GLU A 96 13.47 6.76 5.29
C GLU A 96 14.79 7.17 5.95
N LYS A 97 14.96 6.90 7.24
CA LYS A 97 16.22 7.14 7.95
C LYS A 97 17.39 6.37 7.33
N LYS A 98 17.11 5.17 6.82
CA LYS A 98 18.12 4.27 6.24
C LYS A 98 18.43 4.57 4.77
N LEU A 99 17.41 4.94 4.00
CA LEU A 99 17.49 5.14 2.55
C LEU A 99 17.65 6.60 2.12
N LYS A 100 17.50 7.54 3.06
CA LYS A 100 17.40 8.99 2.82
C LYS A 100 16.08 9.37 2.14
N SER A 101 15.60 10.57 2.46
CA SER A 101 14.27 11.05 2.07
C SER A 101 14.03 11.05 0.55
N MET A 102 14.96 11.58 -0.25
CA MET A 102 14.76 11.67 -1.72
C MET A 102 14.61 10.30 -2.38
N TRP A 103 15.47 9.35 -2.03
CA TRP A 103 15.39 8.00 -2.59
C TRP A 103 14.16 7.25 -2.06
N PHE A 104 13.79 7.47 -0.81
CA PHE A 104 12.56 6.90 -0.23
C PHE A 104 11.30 7.44 -0.92
N ALA A 105 11.22 8.75 -1.19
CA ALA A 105 10.12 9.35 -1.96
C ALA A 105 10.02 8.74 -3.35
N TYR A 106 11.16 8.54 -4.04
CA TYR A 106 11.18 7.90 -5.35
C TYR A 106 10.70 6.44 -5.30
N ILE A 107 11.10 5.67 -4.28
CA ILE A 107 10.58 4.32 -4.05
C ILE A 107 9.06 4.35 -3.87
N ILE A 108 8.52 5.24 -3.02
CA ILE A 108 7.08 5.34 -2.78
C ILE A 108 6.32 5.64 -4.07
N ALA A 109 6.81 6.58 -4.88
CA ALA A 109 6.20 6.94 -6.15
C ALA A 109 6.18 5.76 -7.13
N VAL A 110 7.32 5.08 -7.32
CA VAL A 110 7.43 3.92 -8.21
C VAL A 110 6.58 2.76 -7.72
N PHE A 111 6.61 2.46 -6.42
CA PHE A 111 5.84 1.36 -5.86
C PHE A 111 4.33 1.60 -5.95
N SER A 112 3.87 2.85 -5.76
CA SER A 112 2.46 3.20 -5.88
C SER A 112 1.90 2.85 -7.27
N VAL A 113 2.64 3.18 -8.33
CA VAL A 113 2.23 2.86 -9.70
C VAL A 113 2.43 1.38 -10.02
N LEU A 114 3.62 0.83 -9.73
CA LEU A 114 3.99 -0.51 -10.18
C LEU A 114 3.16 -1.61 -9.49
N THR A 115 2.76 -1.40 -8.23
CA THR A 115 1.86 -2.34 -7.54
C THR A 115 0.50 -2.40 -8.23
N GLY A 116 -0.05 -1.28 -8.69
CA GLY A 116 -1.28 -1.24 -9.49
C GLY A 116 -1.15 -1.94 -10.85
N VAL A 117 0.00 -1.78 -11.52
CA VAL A 117 0.29 -2.48 -12.79
C VAL A 117 0.34 -4.00 -12.57
N VAL A 118 1.12 -4.46 -11.59
CA VAL A 118 1.23 -5.89 -11.28
C VAL A 118 -0.11 -6.46 -10.83
N TYR A 119 -0.89 -5.71 -10.05
CA TYR A 119 -2.25 -6.09 -9.68
C TYR A 119 -3.13 -6.38 -10.90
N MET A 120 -3.20 -5.45 -11.87
CA MET A 120 -4.00 -5.65 -13.08
C MET A 120 -3.53 -6.85 -13.90
N VAL A 121 -2.22 -7.09 -13.97
CA VAL A 121 -1.67 -8.29 -14.64
C VAL A 121 -2.13 -9.56 -13.93
N LEU A 122 -2.05 -9.61 -12.60
CA LEU A 122 -2.49 -10.77 -11.82
C LEU A 122 -3.99 -11.06 -12.02
N GLU A 123 -4.84 -10.05 -11.88
CA GLU A 123 -6.29 -10.20 -12.09
C GLU A 123 -6.62 -10.58 -13.55
N PHE A 124 -5.94 -10.00 -14.53
CA PHE A 124 -6.12 -10.38 -15.94
C PHE A 124 -5.76 -11.85 -16.18
N MET A 125 -4.67 -12.34 -15.57
CA MET A 125 -4.31 -13.76 -15.65
C MET A 125 -5.37 -14.64 -14.97
N LEU A 126 -5.93 -14.21 -13.83
CA LEU A 126 -7.02 -14.95 -13.17
C LEU A 126 -8.26 -15.03 -14.06
N VAL A 127 -8.66 -13.93 -14.72
CA VAL A 127 -9.75 -13.94 -15.71
C VAL A 127 -9.51 -14.99 -16.79
N LYS A 128 -8.27 -15.10 -17.30
CA LYS A 128 -7.95 -16.02 -18.40
C LYS A 128 -7.77 -17.47 -17.98
N ILE A 129 -7.22 -17.72 -16.79
CA ILE A 129 -6.92 -19.08 -16.31
C ILE A 129 -8.18 -19.73 -15.73
N LEU A 130 -8.99 -18.96 -15.00
CA LEU A 130 -10.20 -19.47 -14.34
C LEU A 130 -11.46 -19.33 -15.19
N ASP A 131 -11.36 -18.64 -16.34
CA ASP A 131 -12.48 -18.29 -17.22
C ASP A 131 -13.64 -17.58 -16.48
N ASP A 132 -13.29 -16.78 -15.47
CA ASP A 132 -14.26 -16.04 -14.66
C ASP A 132 -14.07 -14.52 -14.85
N PRO A 133 -15.02 -13.84 -15.51
CA PRO A 133 -14.94 -12.39 -15.75
C PRO A 133 -15.10 -11.56 -14.47
N SER A 134 -15.52 -12.15 -13.34
CA SER A 134 -15.69 -11.44 -12.06
C SER A 134 -14.37 -10.81 -11.58
N TYR A 135 -13.23 -11.49 -11.80
CA TYR A 135 -11.90 -10.98 -11.49
C TYR A 135 -11.58 -9.67 -12.24
N GLY A 136 -12.12 -9.49 -13.45
CA GLY A 136 -11.93 -8.27 -14.23
C GLY A 136 -12.64 -7.04 -13.64
N MET A 137 -13.65 -7.28 -12.79
CA MET A 137 -14.46 -6.28 -12.11
C MET A 137 -13.99 -6.00 -10.67
N ASN A 138 -13.05 -6.78 -10.15
CA ASN A 138 -12.48 -6.56 -8.82
C ASN A 138 -11.87 -5.15 -8.73
N CYS A 139 -12.32 -4.40 -7.73
CA CYS A 139 -12.07 -2.98 -7.56
C CYS A 139 -11.18 -2.81 -6.33
N ALA A 140 -9.91 -2.47 -6.54
CA ALA A 140 -8.93 -2.30 -5.48
C ALA A 140 -8.60 -0.82 -5.21
N VAL A 141 -8.52 -0.46 -3.93
CA VAL A 141 -8.08 0.86 -3.42
C VAL A 141 -7.22 0.67 -2.19
N GLY A 142 -6.46 1.71 -1.85
CA GLY A 142 -5.70 1.78 -0.61
C GLY A 142 -4.21 1.57 -0.79
N PHE A 143 -3.46 2.03 0.21
CA PHE A 143 -2.00 2.06 0.17
C PHE A 143 -1.35 0.69 0.47
N SER A 144 -2.15 -0.35 0.67
CA SER A 144 -1.69 -1.61 1.26
C SER A 144 -0.73 -2.39 0.36
N GLY A 145 -0.93 -2.37 -0.96
CA GLY A 145 0.03 -2.93 -1.91
C GLY A 145 1.42 -2.31 -1.76
N VAL A 146 1.49 -0.98 -1.59
CA VAL A 146 2.75 -0.27 -1.32
C VAL A 146 3.33 -0.71 0.02
N LEU A 147 2.51 -0.87 1.05
CA LEU A 147 2.97 -1.32 2.38
C LEU A 147 3.54 -2.73 2.38
N PHE A 148 2.96 -3.65 1.60
CA PHE A 148 3.53 -4.99 1.41
C PHE A 148 4.88 -4.92 0.68
N ALA A 149 5.02 -4.06 -0.34
CA ALA A 149 6.30 -3.83 -1.00
C ALA A 149 7.35 -3.25 -0.03
N LEU A 150 6.96 -2.25 0.78
CA LEU A 150 7.81 -1.68 1.83
C LEU A 150 8.15 -2.69 2.93
N LYS A 151 7.26 -3.64 3.24
CA LYS A 151 7.55 -4.72 4.19
C LYS A 151 8.68 -5.61 3.69
N VAL A 152 8.64 -6.00 2.40
CA VAL A 152 9.75 -6.75 1.78
C VAL A 152 11.05 -5.95 1.82
N LEU A 153 11.02 -4.66 1.48
CA LEU A 153 12.18 -3.77 1.60
C LEU A 153 12.71 -3.69 3.02
N ASN A 154 11.82 -3.54 4.00
CA ASN A 154 12.20 -3.40 5.39
C ASN A 154 12.90 -4.67 5.90
N ASN A 155 12.40 -5.84 5.53
CA ASN A 155 13.04 -7.12 5.85
C ASN A 155 14.41 -7.26 5.19
N HIS A 156 14.57 -6.79 3.95
CA HIS A 156 15.83 -6.83 3.23
C HIS A 156 16.88 -5.89 3.86
N TYR A 157 16.50 -4.65 4.18
CA TYR A 157 17.43 -3.70 4.77
C TYR A 157 17.67 -3.94 6.26
N ASN A 158 16.76 -4.59 6.97
CA ASN A 158 16.88 -4.89 8.41
C ASN A 158 16.77 -6.40 8.68
N PRO A 159 17.74 -7.20 8.20
CA PRO A 159 17.71 -8.66 8.37
C PRO A 159 17.89 -9.06 9.84
N GLY A 160 17.51 -10.31 10.15
CA GLY A 160 17.68 -10.89 11.50
C GLY A 160 16.67 -10.41 12.55
N ARG A 161 15.74 -9.52 12.21
CA ARG A 161 14.69 -9.08 13.13
C ARG A 161 13.56 -10.10 13.27
N VAL A 162 12.91 -10.06 14.41
CA VAL A 162 11.62 -10.70 14.65
C VAL A 162 10.55 -9.60 14.58
N ASN A 163 9.50 -9.84 13.80
CA ASN A 163 8.37 -8.92 13.67
C ASN A 163 7.19 -9.49 14.43
N SER A 164 6.42 -8.64 15.10
CA SER A 164 5.11 -9.03 15.61
C SER A 164 4.07 -8.94 14.50
N VAL A 165 3.39 -10.05 14.20
CA VAL A 165 2.24 -10.11 13.30
C VAL A 165 1.07 -10.59 14.13
N PHE A 166 0.08 -9.71 14.39
CA PHE A 166 -1.04 -9.97 15.31
C PHE A 166 -0.61 -10.48 16.70
N GLY A 167 0.46 -9.92 17.26
CA GLY A 167 0.99 -10.33 18.58
C GLY A 167 1.95 -11.53 18.53
N LEU A 168 1.97 -12.29 17.43
CA LEU A 168 2.87 -13.44 17.26
C LEU A 168 4.25 -12.98 16.78
N GLN A 169 5.29 -13.49 17.42
CA GLN A 169 6.68 -13.21 17.08
C GLN A 169 7.11 -14.09 15.89
N ILE A 170 7.33 -13.47 14.74
CA ILE A 170 7.62 -14.18 13.49
C ILE A 170 8.96 -13.70 12.92
N PRO A 171 9.87 -14.62 12.53
CA PRO A 171 11.08 -14.25 11.82
C PRO A 171 10.75 -13.41 10.58
N SER A 172 11.50 -12.32 10.36
CA SER A 172 11.22 -11.36 9.27
C SER A 172 11.04 -12.02 7.90
N LYS A 173 11.77 -13.11 7.62
CA LYS A 173 11.66 -13.89 6.38
C LYS A 173 10.25 -14.43 6.09
N TYR A 174 9.47 -14.77 7.13
CA TYR A 174 8.12 -15.32 6.99
C TYR A 174 7.03 -14.28 7.23
N ALA A 175 7.36 -13.16 7.90
CA ALA A 175 6.38 -12.18 8.34
C ALA A 175 5.50 -11.65 7.20
N CYS A 176 6.05 -11.47 5.99
CA CYS A 176 5.28 -10.96 4.85
C CYS A 176 4.17 -11.93 4.41
N TRP A 177 4.50 -13.22 4.30
CA TRP A 177 3.58 -14.27 3.91
C TRP A 177 2.53 -14.55 4.99
N VAL A 178 2.94 -14.55 6.26
CA VAL A 178 1.98 -14.74 7.36
C VAL A 178 0.99 -13.57 7.45
N GLU A 179 1.46 -12.32 7.27
CA GLU A 179 0.55 -11.16 7.23
C GLU A 179 -0.41 -11.23 6.04
N LEU A 180 0.05 -11.68 4.86
CA LEU A 180 -0.82 -11.87 3.70
C LEU A 180 -1.99 -12.81 4.00
N VAL A 181 -1.70 -13.99 4.57
CA VAL A 181 -2.72 -14.99 4.91
C VAL A 181 -3.63 -14.46 6.02
N ALA A 182 -3.07 -13.92 7.09
CA ALA A 182 -3.83 -13.46 8.24
C ALA A 182 -4.80 -12.32 7.87
N ILE A 183 -4.37 -11.35 7.05
CA ILE A 183 -5.26 -10.26 6.60
C ILE A 183 -6.43 -10.79 5.78
N HIS A 184 -6.24 -11.83 4.95
CA HIS A 184 -7.32 -12.41 4.16
C HIS A 184 -8.33 -13.20 4.98
N LEU A 185 -7.87 -13.83 6.06
CA LEU A 185 -8.78 -14.52 6.98
C LEU A 185 -9.61 -13.54 7.83
N ILE A 186 -9.01 -12.41 8.23
CA ILE A 186 -9.65 -11.43 9.12
C ILE A 186 -10.52 -10.44 8.34
N SER A 187 -10.08 -10.05 7.14
CA SER A 187 -10.72 -9.05 6.30
C SER A 187 -10.81 -9.56 4.85
N PRO A 188 -11.73 -10.51 4.58
CA PRO A 188 -11.90 -11.12 3.26
C PRO A 188 -12.30 -10.12 2.16
N GLY A 189 -12.73 -8.90 2.52
CA GLY A 189 -12.97 -7.81 1.57
C GLY A 189 -11.71 -7.10 1.07
N THR A 190 -10.51 -7.48 1.54
CA THR A 190 -9.25 -6.95 1.01
C THR A 190 -8.78 -7.71 -0.24
N SER A 191 -8.03 -7.04 -1.11
CA SER A 191 -7.57 -7.65 -2.36
C SER A 191 -6.32 -8.50 -2.18
N PHE A 192 -6.44 -9.81 -2.36
CA PHE A 192 -5.32 -10.76 -2.32
C PHE A 192 -4.30 -10.45 -3.39
N ALA A 193 -4.77 -10.28 -4.63
CA ALA A 193 -3.94 -9.91 -5.75
C ALA A 193 -3.22 -8.58 -5.50
N GLY A 194 -3.87 -7.59 -4.85
CA GLY A 194 -3.26 -6.31 -4.50
C GLY A 194 -2.10 -6.45 -3.51
N HIS A 195 -2.27 -7.22 -2.44
CA HIS A 195 -1.20 -7.47 -1.47
C HIS A 195 -0.07 -8.32 -2.07
N LEU A 196 -0.40 -9.36 -2.85
CA LEU A 196 0.57 -10.18 -3.57
C LEU A 196 1.38 -9.34 -4.57
N ALA A 197 0.73 -8.44 -5.31
CA ALA A 197 1.39 -7.49 -6.20
C ALA A 197 2.42 -6.63 -5.43
N GLY A 198 2.07 -6.17 -4.24
CA GLY A 198 2.99 -5.52 -3.30
C GLY A 198 4.24 -6.35 -3.01
N ILE A 199 4.06 -7.61 -2.63
CA ILE A 199 5.18 -8.52 -2.34
C ILE A 199 6.07 -8.70 -3.56
N LEU A 200 5.48 -8.95 -4.74
CA LEU A 200 6.22 -9.13 -5.99
C LEU A 200 7.01 -7.88 -6.37
N VAL A 201 6.43 -6.68 -6.23
CA VAL A 201 7.15 -5.42 -6.46
C VAL A 201 8.32 -5.24 -5.50
N GLY A 202 8.11 -5.55 -4.22
CA GLY A 202 9.18 -5.56 -3.23
C GLY A 202 10.33 -6.51 -3.60
N LEU A 203 10.01 -7.71 -4.07
CA LEU A 203 10.99 -8.71 -4.51
C LEU A 203 11.70 -8.28 -5.81
N MET A 204 10.98 -7.68 -6.76
CA MET A 204 11.58 -7.11 -7.97
C MET A 204 12.61 -6.02 -7.64
N TYR A 205 12.39 -5.26 -6.56
CA TYR A 205 13.33 -4.26 -6.09
C TYR A 205 14.54 -4.86 -5.35
N THR A 206 14.32 -5.82 -4.45
CA THR A 206 15.39 -6.34 -3.58
C THR A 206 16.22 -7.44 -4.22
N MET A 207 15.61 -8.25 -5.08
CA MET A 207 16.23 -9.42 -5.73
C MET A 207 16.25 -9.30 -7.25
N GLY A 208 15.35 -8.49 -7.83
CA GLY A 208 15.24 -8.30 -9.27
C GLY A 208 15.98 -7.05 -9.81
N PRO A 209 15.70 -6.68 -11.07
CA PRO A 209 16.39 -5.58 -11.75
C PRO A 209 15.87 -4.18 -11.37
N LEU A 210 14.73 -4.08 -10.69
CA LEU A 210 14.02 -2.80 -10.52
C LEU A 210 14.88 -1.74 -9.83
N LYS A 211 15.62 -2.10 -8.77
CA LYS A 211 16.54 -1.16 -8.12
C LYS A 211 17.65 -0.65 -9.06
N LYS A 212 18.17 -1.50 -9.95
CA LYS A 212 19.20 -1.11 -10.93
C LYS A 212 18.61 -0.15 -11.98
N ILE A 213 17.42 -0.46 -12.50
CA ILE A 213 16.70 0.39 -13.45
C ILE A 213 16.42 1.76 -12.84
N MET A 214 15.87 1.78 -11.62
CA MET A 214 15.59 3.03 -10.89
C MET A 214 16.84 3.89 -10.71
N LYS A 215 18.00 3.29 -10.36
CA LYS A 215 19.26 4.03 -10.24
C LYS A 215 19.71 4.64 -11.56
N ALA A 216 19.65 3.85 -12.64
CA ALA A 216 19.97 4.33 -13.99
C ALA A 216 19.10 5.53 -14.40
N CYS A 217 17.80 5.53 -14.06
CA CYS A 217 16.90 6.65 -14.33
C CYS A 217 17.24 7.93 -13.53
N THR A 218 17.95 7.81 -12.41
CA THR A 218 18.37 8.98 -11.61
C THR A 218 19.74 9.53 -12.00
N GLY A 219 20.46 8.86 -12.92
CA GLY A 219 21.82 9.28 -13.31
C GLY A 219 22.87 9.14 -12.19
N ILE A 220 22.58 8.32 -11.18
CA ILE A 220 23.44 8.00 -10.03
C ILE A 220 23.95 6.57 -10.12
#